data_AF-E1RHK5-F1
#
_entry.id   AF-E1RHK5-F1
#
_cell.length_a   1.000
_cell.length_b   1.000
_cell.length_c   1.000
_cell.angle_alpha   90.00
_cell.angle_beta   90.00
_cell.angle_gamma   90.00
#
_symmetry.space_group_name_H-M   'P 1'
#
loop_
_entity.id
_entity.type
_entity.pdbx_description
1 polymer ?
#
loop_
_entity_poly.entity_id
_entity_poly.type
_entity_poly.pdbx_seq_one_letter_code
_entity_poly.pdbx_strand_id
1 'polypeptide(L)'
;MRTFRENGILSVDFLIGFSIFLLALIMILTMIPGIFAGLDSAQIDYDAVAYRTSVILCEDPGWPADDDSWEFMDTYHKDDIDRLGLAVSSTSPNILSKEKTKAFFNENENLVLDNDDYHSKVLFGEIPYYYNISLKIENDPVNTTGNIAPDSGYGYMRRLVKLKEPGYAKIDSGEFNKTNTTITTLNPYVYTGFSVIFDYAEIQNKSIDEAYRLMLQSEPASITIYNFSSSLNRSDISNVTLTKIRFINDDKEVPIVYSTYHNDTYRFFIDGIQHTMQGPFEISDADELKFEIYPPLMFSDEIGTSLSVVFNMTYEFVPDESMKHYYISGDIPYIYNKDYMTEPYLKDGVMEVMIW
;
A
#
# COMPACT_ATOMS: atom_id res chain seq x y z
N MET A 1 65.67 -82.52 11.11
CA MET A 1 64.86 -82.52 9.87
C MET A 1 63.43 -82.11 10.22
N ARG A 2 63.17 -80.81 10.42
CA ARG A 2 61.85 -80.18 10.65
C ARG A 2 62.05 -78.66 10.45
N THR A 3 61.92 -78.17 9.23
CA THR A 3 61.97 -76.72 8.93
C THR A 3 61.20 -76.30 7.68
N PHE A 4 60.69 -77.23 6.86
CA PHE A 4 59.95 -76.88 5.63
C PHE A 4 58.42 -76.81 5.78
N ARG A 5 57.85 -77.34 6.89
CA ARG A 5 56.39 -77.40 7.06
C ARG A 5 55.80 -76.12 7.68
N GLU A 6 56.56 -75.39 8.49
CA GLU A 6 56.09 -74.18 9.20
C GLU A 6 56.09 -72.93 8.30
N ASN A 7 57.07 -72.78 7.40
CA ASN A 7 57.15 -71.62 6.50
C ASN A 7 56.04 -71.60 5.42
N GLY A 8 55.54 -72.77 5.02
CA GLY A 8 54.42 -72.89 4.07
C GLY A 8 53.08 -72.52 4.71
N ILE A 9 52.88 -72.88 5.99
CA ILE A 9 51.67 -72.55 6.75
C ILE A 9 51.63 -71.05 7.03
N LEU A 10 52.75 -70.44 7.42
CA LEU A 10 52.85 -68.99 7.68
C LEU A 10 52.57 -68.14 6.42
N SER A 11 52.98 -68.63 5.24
CA SER A 11 52.69 -67.98 3.95
C SER A 11 51.23 -68.12 3.53
N VAL A 12 50.59 -69.26 3.83
CA VAL A 12 49.17 -69.52 3.50
C VAL A 12 48.25 -68.73 4.42
N ASP A 13 48.54 -68.68 5.72
CA ASP A 13 47.75 -67.90 6.68
C ASP A 13 47.83 -66.40 6.40
N PHE A 14 48.99 -65.90 5.96
CA PHE A 14 49.14 -64.52 5.50
C PHE A 14 48.31 -64.24 4.23
N LEU A 15 48.34 -65.15 3.24
CA LEU A 15 47.60 -64.98 1.99
C LEU A 15 46.08 -65.01 2.21
N ILE A 16 45.61 -65.92 3.08
CA ILE A 16 44.20 -66.01 3.47
C ILE A 16 43.79 -64.74 4.25
N GLY A 17 44.59 -64.32 5.23
CA GLY A 17 44.33 -63.11 6.00
C GLY A 17 44.31 -61.85 5.13
N PHE A 18 45.25 -61.73 4.18
CA PHE A 18 45.30 -60.62 3.24
C PHE A 18 44.12 -60.62 2.26
N SER A 19 43.65 -61.80 1.83
CA SER A 19 42.48 -61.92 0.97
C SER A 19 41.19 -61.54 1.70
N ILE A 20 41.03 -61.96 2.96
CA ILE A 20 39.89 -61.56 3.82
C ILE A 20 39.92 -60.04 4.05
N PHE A 21 41.10 -59.48 4.31
CA PHE A 21 41.28 -58.05 4.47
C PHE A 21 40.90 -57.26 3.20
N LEU A 22 41.35 -57.70 2.02
CA LEU A 22 41.00 -57.07 0.75
C LEU A 22 39.49 -57.16 0.45
N LEU A 23 38.86 -58.30 0.71
CA LEU A 23 37.42 -58.46 0.55
C LEU A 23 36.63 -57.54 1.48
N ALA A 24 37.04 -57.43 2.74
CA ALA A 24 36.44 -56.51 3.70
C ALA A 24 36.65 -55.04 3.29
N LEU A 25 37.84 -54.69 2.81
CA LEU A 25 38.15 -53.34 2.34
C LEU A 25 37.31 -52.95 1.11
N ILE A 26 37.15 -53.86 0.15
CA ILE A 26 36.30 -53.64 -1.02
C ILE A 26 34.83 -53.47 -0.59
N MET A 27 34.35 -54.31 0.34
CA MET A 27 32.99 -54.18 0.87
C MET A 27 32.77 -52.80 1.53
N ILE A 28 33.71 -52.35 2.36
CA ILE A 28 33.65 -51.02 2.99
C ILE A 28 33.67 -49.91 1.93
N LEU A 29 34.59 -49.97 0.95
CA LEU A 29 34.68 -48.98 -0.13
C LEU A 29 33.41 -48.93 -0.98
N THR A 30 32.73 -50.06 -1.19
CA THR A 30 31.43 -50.09 -1.90
C THR A 30 30.27 -49.54 -1.09
N MET A 31 30.39 -49.45 0.23
CA MET A 31 29.38 -48.86 1.12
C MET A 31 29.57 -47.35 1.32
N ILE A 32 30.76 -46.80 1.05
CA ILE A 32 31.03 -45.36 1.13
C ILE A 32 30.08 -44.54 0.24
N PRO A 33 29.82 -44.90 -1.04
CA PRO A 33 28.83 -44.18 -1.86
C PRO A 33 27.42 -44.19 -1.28
N GLY A 34 27.03 -45.26 -0.57
CA GLY A 34 25.72 -45.37 0.10
C GLY A 34 25.54 -44.40 1.27
N ILE A 35 26.64 -43.93 1.87
CA ILE A 35 26.62 -42.88 2.91
C ILE A 35 26.39 -41.50 2.27
N PHE A 36 26.89 -41.27 1.05
CA PHE A 36 26.71 -40.02 0.31
C PHE A 36 25.40 -39.97 -0.50
N ALA A 37 24.81 -41.12 -0.84
CA ALA A 37 23.54 -41.21 -1.56
C ALA A 37 22.32 -40.66 -0.77
N GLY A 38 22.50 -40.33 0.51
CA GLY A 38 21.51 -39.60 1.32
C GLY A 38 21.77 -38.10 1.46
N LEU A 39 22.94 -37.59 1.04
CA LEU A 39 23.27 -36.16 1.11
C LEU A 39 22.70 -35.35 -0.07
N ASP A 40 22.26 -36.02 -1.14
CA ASP A 40 21.44 -35.44 -2.21
C ASP A 40 19.93 -35.42 -1.87
N SER A 41 19.52 -35.86 -0.67
CA SER A 41 18.09 -35.97 -0.29
C SER A 41 17.44 -34.73 0.31
N ALA A 42 18.10 -33.57 0.21
CA ALA A 42 17.45 -32.28 0.31
C ALA A 42 17.94 -31.40 -0.83
N GLN A 43 17.65 -31.78 -2.08
CA GLN A 43 17.46 -30.76 -3.11
C GLN A 43 16.34 -29.87 -2.58
N ILE A 44 16.72 -28.74 -1.97
CA ILE A 44 15.79 -27.71 -1.57
C ILE A 44 14.99 -27.40 -2.82
N ASP A 45 13.70 -27.67 -2.78
CA ASP A 45 12.81 -27.36 -3.88
C ASP A 45 12.59 -25.84 -3.88
N TYR A 46 13.54 -25.13 -4.50
CA TYR A 46 13.49 -23.68 -4.66
C TYR A 46 12.22 -23.24 -5.38
N ASP A 47 11.69 -24.08 -6.29
CA ASP A 47 10.42 -23.83 -6.97
C ASP A 47 9.25 -23.90 -5.99
N ALA A 48 9.24 -24.86 -5.05
CA ALA A 48 8.23 -24.93 -4.00
C ALA A 48 8.27 -23.72 -3.05
N VAL A 49 9.48 -23.25 -2.68
CA VAL A 49 9.62 -22.04 -1.87
C VAL A 49 9.16 -20.81 -2.66
N ALA A 50 9.58 -20.66 -3.91
CA ALA A 50 9.15 -19.56 -4.78
C ALA A 50 7.63 -19.56 -4.97
N TYR A 51 7.02 -20.74 -5.16
CA TYR A 51 5.58 -20.91 -5.27
C TYR A 51 4.86 -20.45 -4.00
N ARG A 52 5.24 -20.98 -2.82
CA ARG A 52 4.62 -20.59 -1.54
C ARG A 52 4.74 -19.10 -1.28
N THR A 53 5.94 -18.55 -1.46
CA THR A 53 6.19 -17.11 -1.30
C THR A 53 5.31 -16.29 -2.23
N SER A 54 5.19 -16.69 -3.50
CA SER A 54 4.34 -15.98 -4.46
C SER A 54 2.85 -16.04 -4.08
N VAL A 55 2.39 -17.15 -3.48
CA VAL A 55 1.01 -17.30 -2.99
C VAL A 55 0.77 -16.37 -1.80
N ILE A 56 1.69 -16.34 -0.83
CA ILE A 56 1.60 -15.43 0.32
C ILE A 56 1.51 -13.98 -0.16
N LEU A 57 2.41 -13.56 -1.06
CA LEU A 57 2.42 -12.19 -1.54
C LEU A 57 1.15 -11.83 -2.33
N CYS A 58 0.63 -12.74 -3.16
CA CYS A 58 -0.44 -12.41 -4.10
C CYS A 58 -1.86 -12.71 -3.59
N GLU A 59 -2.02 -13.64 -2.65
CA GLU A 59 -3.34 -14.11 -2.20
C GLU A 59 -3.62 -13.79 -0.72
N ASP A 60 -2.58 -13.51 0.07
CA ASP A 60 -2.72 -13.16 1.48
C ASP A 60 -2.71 -11.63 1.67
N PRO A 61 -3.59 -11.06 2.52
CA PRO A 61 -3.54 -9.65 2.85
C PRO A 61 -2.44 -9.28 3.87
N GLY A 62 -1.74 -10.26 4.41
CA GLY A 62 -0.77 -10.09 5.48
C GLY A 62 -1.42 -10.24 6.86
N TRP A 63 -0.59 -10.07 7.89
CA TRP A 63 -1.06 -9.98 9.26
C TRP A 63 -0.15 -9.09 10.10
N PRO A 64 -0.70 -8.14 10.86
CA PRO A 64 -2.12 -7.74 10.90
C PRO A 64 -2.64 -7.14 9.58
N ALA A 65 -3.95 -7.27 9.30
CA ALA A 65 -4.58 -6.89 8.02
C ALA A 65 -5.67 -5.81 8.13
N ASP A 66 -6.15 -5.52 9.34
CA ASP A 66 -7.31 -4.64 9.59
C ASP A 66 -6.86 -3.31 10.25
N ASP A 67 -7.38 -2.96 11.43
CA ASP A 67 -7.18 -1.65 12.09
C ASP A 67 -5.71 -1.25 12.31
N ASP A 68 -4.84 -2.25 12.49
CA ASP A 68 -3.39 -2.08 12.61
C ASP A 68 -2.66 -2.69 11.39
N SER A 69 -3.21 -2.56 10.18
CA SER A 69 -2.65 -3.21 8.98
C SER A 69 -1.15 -2.94 8.84
N TRP A 70 -0.40 -4.01 8.57
CA TRP A 70 1.05 -4.02 8.72
C TRP A 70 1.78 -2.93 7.91
N GLU A 71 1.22 -2.47 6.79
CA GLU A 71 1.82 -1.44 5.93
C GLU A 71 1.88 -0.04 6.58
N PHE A 72 1.11 0.18 7.65
CA PHE A 72 1.07 1.44 8.40
C PHE A 72 1.88 1.39 9.69
N MET A 73 2.46 0.24 10.02
CA MET A 73 3.37 0.14 11.16
C MET A 73 4.65 0.93 10.89
N ASP A 74 5.29 1.37 11.98
CA ASP A 74 6.61 1.96 11.89
C ASP A 74 7.71 0.90 12.06
N THR A 75 8.94 1.31 11.76
CA THR A 75 10.13 0.44 11.88
C THR A 75 10.38 -0.05 13.32
N TYR A 76 9.88 0.65 14.35
CA TYR A 76 10.03 0.23 15.74
C TYR A 76 9.04 -0.87 16.14
N HIS A 77 7.92 -0.99 15.42
CA HIS A 77 6.87 -1.98 15.65
C HIS A 77 6.83 -3.09 14.59
N LYS A 78 7.84 -3.17 13.71
CA LYS A 78 7.91 -4.20 12.65
C LYS A 78 7.95 -5.64 13.18
N ASP A 79 8.31 -5.83 14.46
CA ASP A 79 8.29 -7.14 15.13
C ASP A 79 6.86 -7.65 15.38
N ASP A 80 5.87 -6.76 15.42
CA ASP A 80 4.45 -7.10 15.56
C ASP A 80 3.84 -7.59 14.23
N ILE A 81 4.60 -7.50 13.13
CA ILE A 81 4.20 -8.03 11.83
C ILE A 81 4.52 -9.53 11.76
N ASP A 82 3.47 -10.35 11.64
CA ASP A 82 3.60 -11.80 11.49
C ASP A 82 3.82 -12.20 10.04
N ARG A 83 3.17 -11.52 9.08
CA ARG A 83 3.20 -11.92 7.67
C ARG A 83 3.01 -10.74 6.73
N LEU A 84 3.86 -10.66 5.70
CA LEU A 84 3.74 -9.66 4.65
C LEU A 84 2.99 -10.26 3.45
N GLY A 85 1.70 -9.98 3.38
CA GLY A 85 0.87 -10.28 2.21
C GLY A 85 0.47 -8.98 1.53
N LEU A 86 0.39 -8.97 0.20
CA LEU A 86 0.14 -7.74 -0.57
C LEU A 86 -1.30 -7.66 -1.09
N ALA A 87 -2.10 -8.71 -0.93
CA ALA A 87 -3.48 -8.70 -1.41
C ALA A 87 -4.30 -7.62 -0.69
N VAL A 88 -5.26 -7.04 -1.39
CA VAL A 88 -6.23 -6.11 -0.80
C VAL A 88 -7.02 -6.83 0.32
N SER A 89 -7.46 -8.05 0.04
CA SER A 89 -8.16 -8.89 1.01
C SER A 89 -8.01 -10.37 0.68
N SER A 90 -8.39 -11.24 1.62
CA SER A 90 -8.40 -12.70 1.43
C SER A 90 -9.43 -13.17 0.38
N THR A 91 -10.39 -12.32 0.01
CA THR A 91 -11.42 -12.64 -0.98
C THR A 91 -11.06 -12.16 -2.39
N SER A 92 -10.00 -11.34 -2.51
CA SER A 92 -9.56 -10.71 -3.77
C SER A 92 -8.15 -11.17 -4.18
N PRO A 93 -7.93 -12.47 -4.47
CA PRO A 93 -6.61 -12.99 -4.78
C PRO A 93 -6.04 -12.41 -6.08
N ASN A 94 -4.73 -12.17 -6.07
CA ASN A 94 -3.94 -11.52 -7.12
C ASN A 94 -4.31 -10.04 -7.36
N ILE A 95 -5.07 -9.40 -6.46
CA ILE A 95 -5.32 -7.96 -6.49
C ILE A 95 -4.58 -7.34 -5.32
N LEU A 96 -3.53 -6.57 -5.62
CA LEU A 96 -2.57 -6.05 -4.66
C LEU A 96 -2.95 -4.62 -4.22
N SER A 97 -2.77 -4.33 -2.93
CA SER A 97 -2.88 -2.97 -2.39
C SER A 97 -1.65 -2.15 -2.75
N LYS A 98 -1.85 -0.93 -3.25
CA LYS A 98 -0.76 -0.01 -3.57
C LYS A 98 0.07 0.35 -2.34
N GLU A 99 -0.57 0.62 -1.21
CA GLU A 99 0.15 1.00 0.01
C GLU A 99 0.97 -0.17 0.57
N LYS A 100 0.42 -1.40 0.54
CA LYS A 100 1.18 -2.63 0.87
C LYS A 100 2.39 -2.83 -0.03
N THR A 101 2.24 -2.61 -1.34
CA THR A 101 3.38 -2.74 -2.27
C THR A 101 4.47 -1.70 -2.00
N LYS A 102 4.11 -0.44 -1.72
CA LYS A 102 5.09 0.61 -1.37
C LYS A 102 5.84 0.26 -0.08
N ALA A 103 5.11 -0.16 0.95
CA ALA A 103 5.71 -0.58 2.21
C ALA A 103 6.63 -1.79 2.01
N PHE A 104 6.17 -2.80 1.25
CA PHE A 104 6.96 -3.99 0.95
C PHE A 104 8.27 -3.70 0.21
N PHE A 105 8.31 -2.71 -0.68
CA PHE A 105 9.51 -2.35 -1.43
C PHE A 105 10.30 -1.19 -0.80
N ASN A 106 10.05 -0.86 0.47
CA ASN A 106 10.70 0.23 1.21
C ASN A 106 10.60 1.60 0.49
N GLU A 107 9.50 1.84 -0.22
CA GLU A 107 9.17 3.16 -0.76
C GLU A 107 8.51 4.06 0.30
N ASN A 108 8.00 3.46 1.38
CA ASN A 108 7.51 4.16 2.56
C ASN A 108 8.68 4.38 3.54
N GLU A 109 8.91 5.63 3.97
CA GLU A 109 9.98 5.95 4.92
C GLU A 109 9.65 5.50 6.36
N ASN A 110 8.39 5.27 6.69
CA ASN A 110 7.96 4.91 8.05
C ASN A 110 8.30 3.46 8.41
N LEU A 111 8.21 2.55 7.44
CA LEU A 111 8.50 1.12 7.60
C LEU A 111 9.67 0.72 6.71
N VAL A 112 10.79 0.36 7.32
CA VAL A 112 11.97 -0.17 6.63
C VAL A 112 12.16 -1.64 6.97
N LEU A 113 11.90 -2.50 5.98
CA LEU A 113 12.10 -3.95 6.05
C LEU A 113 13.53 -4.32 5.64
N ASP A 114 14.17 -5.14 6.46
CA ASP A 114 15.48 -5.73 6.19
C ASP A 114 15.38 -7.20 5.77
N ASN A 115 16.53 -7.81 5.47
CA ASN A 115 16.61 -9.18 4.98
C ASN A 115 16.01 -10.20 5.98
N ASP A 116 16.20 -9.98 7.29
CA ASP A 116 15.69 -10.88 8.33
C ASP A 116 14.16 -10.78 8.40
N ASP A 117 13.58 -9.60 8.14
CA ASP A 117 12.13 -9.43 8.04
C ASP A 117 11.54 -10.24 6.87
N TYR A 118 12.13 -10.18 5.67
CA TYR A 118 11.62 -10.97 4.54
C TYR A 118 11.76 -12.47 4.78
N HIS A 119 12.86 -12.91 5.40
CA HIS A 119 13.05 -14.31 5.76
C HIS A 119 11.99 -14.82 6.73
N SER A 120 11.73 -14.06 7.79
CA SER A 120 10.84 -14.46 8.86
C SER A 120 9.35 -14.30 8.52
N LYS A 121 8.99 -13.31 7.69
CA LYS A 121 7.58 -12.90 7.48
C LYS A 121 7.00 -13.30 6.12
N VAL A 122 7.81 -13.79 5.18
CA VAL A 122 7.37 -14.14 3.81
C VAL A 122 7.93 -15.46 3.34
N LEU A 123 9.25 -15.65 3.49
CA LEU A 123 9.89 -16.85 2.97
C LEU A 123 9.59 -18.08 3.83
N PHE A 124 9.49 -17.94 5.15
CA PHE A 124 9.19 -19.01 6.11
C PHE A 124 10.05 -20.27 5.91
N GLY A 125 11.37 -20.09 5.84
CA GLY A 125 12.36 -21.15 5.69
C GLY A 125 13.18 -21.39 6.94
N GLU A 126 13.50 -22.66 7.24
CA GLU A 126 14.48 -23.01 8.28
C GLU A 126 15.93 -22.79 7.80
N ILE A 127 16.11 -22.57 6.49
CA ILE A 127 17.40 -22.39 5.84
C ILE A 127 17.46 -20.95 5.29
N PRO A 128 18.59 -20.23 5.45
CA PRO A 128 18.77 -18.93 4.81
C PRO A 128 18.85 -19.12 3.29
N TYR A 129 17.83 -18.61 2.59
CA TYR A 129 17.80 -18.53 1.13
C TYR A 129 18.37 -17.20 0.64
N TYR A 130 18.96 -17.18 -0.55
CA TYR A 130 18.99 -15.94 -1.31
C TYR A 130 17.68 -15.81 -2.08
N TYR A 131 17.21 -14.57 -2.25
CA TYR A 131 15.96 -14.32 -2.95
C TYR A 131 16.03 -13.06 -3.79
N ASN A 132 15.21 -12.99 -4.82
CA ASN A 132 14.85 -11.75 -5.49
C ASN A 132 13.32 -11.73 -5.64
N ILE A 133 12.69 -10.69 -5.13
CA ILE A 133 11.25 -10.47 -5.34
C ILE A 133 11.12 -9.19 -6.13
N SER A 134 10.34 -9.24 -7.21
CA SER A 134 10.11 -8.07 -8.06
C SER A 134 8.66 -7.95 -8.50
N LEU A 135 8.22 -6.69 -8.63
CA LEU A 135 6.90 -6.32 -9.11
C LEU A 135 7.07 -5.38 -10.31
N LYS A 136 6.49 -5.77 -11.44
CA LYS A 136 6.41 -4.95 -12.64
C LYS A 136 4.96 -4.60 -12.91
N ILE A 137 4.61 -3.33 -12.73
CA ILE A 137 3.31 -2.78 -13.12
C ILE A 137 3.41 -2.14 -14.50
N GLU A 138 2.30 -2.17 -15.24
CA GLU A 138 2.19 -1.55 -16.55
C GLU A 138 2.62 -0.07 -16.50
N ASN A 139 3.55 0.31 -17.39
CA ASN A 139 4.10 1.68 -17.52
C ASN A 139 4.91 2.22 -16.32
N ASP A 140 5.06 1.45 -15.24
CA ASP A 140 5.84 1.86 -14.06
C ASP A 140 7.24 1.21 -14.04
N PRO A 141 8.21 1.73 -13.27
CA PRO A 141 9.49 1.04 -13.03
C PRO A 141 9.32 -0.36 -12.42
N VAL A 142 10.35 -1.21 -12.53
CA VAL A 142 10.37 -2.49 -11.82
C VAL A 142 10.80 -2.22 -10.39
N ASN A 143 9.98 -2.60 -9.42
CA ASN A 143 10.36 -2.60 -8.01
C ASN A 143 10.97 -3.95 -7.65
N THR A 144 12.06 -3.95 -6.90
CA THR A 144 12.78 -5.18 -6.54
C THR A 144 13.36 -5.08 -5.13
N THR A 145 13.37 -6.20 -4.41
CA THR A 145 14.02 -6.35 -3.11
C THR A 145 14.74 -7.70 -3.04
N GLY A 146 15.74 -7.79 -2.17
CA GLY A 146 16.62 -8.95 -2.04
C GLY A 146 17.92 -8.82 -2.86
N ASN A 147 18.43 -9.96 -3.30
CA ASN A 147 19.72 -10.12 -3.95
C ASN A 147 19.61 -10.08 -5.47
N ILE A 148 20.73 -9.86 -6.15
CA ILE A 148 20.81 -10.00 -7.60
C ILE A 148 20.70 -11.48 -7.95
N ALA A 149 19.75 -11.82 -8.82
CA ALA A 149 19.53 -13.18 -9.29
C ALA A 149 20.76 -13.73 -10.04
N PRO A 150 21.19 -14.97 -9.78
CA PRO A 150 22.26 -15.62 -10.51
C PRO A 150 21.80 -16.02 -11.92
N ASP A 151 22.74 -16.25 -12.85
CA ASP A 151 22.41 -16.61 -14.23
C ASP A 151 21.67 -17.96 -14.35
N SER A 152 21.82 -18.86 -13.38
CA SER A 152 21.15 -20.17 -13.35
C SER A 152 21.15 -20.77 -11.93
N GLY A 153 20.35 -21.82 -11.72
CA GLY A 153 20.35 -22.59 -10.46
C GLY A 153 19.39 -22.06 -9.39
N TYR A 154 18.44 -21.20 -9.75
CA TYR A 154 17.38 -20.71 -8.88
C TYR A 154 16.03 -21.33 -9.26
N GLY A 155 15.13 -21.44 -8.29
CA GLY A 155 13.72 -21.70 -8.53
C GLY A 155 12.95 -20.39 -8.66
N TYR A 156 11.86 -20.38 -9.44
CA TYR A 156 11.11 -19.15 -9.67
C TYR A 156 9.61 -19.37 -9.85
N MET A 157 8.84 -18.33 -9.53
CA MET A 157 7.41 -18.27 -9.80
C MET A 157 7.01 -16.89 -10.31
N ARG A 158 6.19 -16.86 -11.36
CA ARG A 158 5.60 -15.63 -11.93
C ARG A 158 4.09 -15.67 -11.82
N ARG A 159 3.49 -14.58 -11.36
CA ARG A 159 2.04 -14.45 -11.23
C ARG A 159 1.56 -13.18 -11.92
N LEU A 160 0.48 -13.31 -12.68
CA LEU A 160 -0.27 -12.16 -13.15
C LEU A 160 -1.03 -11.59 -11.97
N VAL A 161 -0.88 -10.28 -11.74
CA VAL A 161 -1.50 -9.56 -10.65
C VAL A 161 -2.15 -8.29 -11.18
N LYS A 162 -3.01 -7.71 -10.35
CA LYS A 162 -3.62 -6.40 -10.56
C LYS A 162 -3.20 -5.49 -9.41
N LEU A 163 -2.69 -4.30 -9.68
CA LEU A 163 -2.49 -3.29 -8.64
C LEU A 163 -3.74 -2.43 -8.54
N LYS A 164 -4.31 -2.33 -7.34
CA LYS A 164 -5.44 -1.44 -7.07
C LYS A 164 -4.94 -0.01 -6.89
N GLU A 165 -5.40 0.88 -7.75
CA GLU A 165 -5.14 2.32 -7.65
C GLU A 165 -6.24 3.00 -6.81
N PRO A 166 -5.89 4.00 -5.99
CA PRO A 166 -6.87 4.69 -5.16
C PRO A 166 -7.88 5.46 -6.02
N GLY A 167 -9.12 5.53 -5.54
CA GLY A 167 -10.13 6.41 -6.12
C GLY A 167 -9.85 7.88 -5.81
N TYR A 168 -10.33 8.77 -6.68
CA TYR A 168 -10.22 10.22 -6.46
C TYR A 168 -11.44 10.96 -7.03
N ALA A 169 -11.82 12.05 -6.37
CA ALA A 169 -12.87 12.95 -6.83
C ALA A 169 -12.26 14.17 -7.52
N LYS A 170 -12.70 14.45 -8.75
CA LYS A 170 -12.41 15.67 -9.51
C LYS A 170 -13.72 16.43 -9.77
N ILE A 171 -14.02 17.37 -8.89
CA ILE A 171 -15.28 18.08 -8.77
C ILE A 171 -15.17 19.43 -9.49
N ASP A 172 -16.03 19.69 -10.46
CA ASP A 172 -16.14 21.05 -11.00
C ASP A 172 -16.80 21.94 -9.93
N SER A 173 -16.23 23.10 -9.66
CA SER A 173 -16.81 24.07 -8.72
C SER A 173 -18.27 24.45 -9.03
N GLY A 174 -18.73 24.28 -10.27
CA GLY A 174 -20.12 24.44 -10.69
C GLY A 174 -21.09 23.37 -10.19
N GLU A 175 -20.60 22.22 -9.70
CA GLU A 175 -21.42 21.15 -9.12
C GLU A 175 -21.98 21.52 -7.74
N PHE A 176 -21.33 22.44 -7.04
CA PHE A 176 -21.81 22.91 -5.74
C PHE A 176 -23.04 23.82 -5.90
N ASN A 177 -23.83 23.92 -4.82
CA ASN A 177 -25.02 24.77 -4.83
C ASN A 177 -24.62 26.25 -4.91
N LYS A 178 -25.33 26.99 -5.76
CA LYS A 178 -25.26 28.46 -5.81
C LYS A 178 -26.32 29.05 -4.90
N THR A 179 -25.90 29.46 -3.70
CA THR A 179 -26.79 30.09 -2.72
C THR A 179 -26.78 31.59 -2.89
N ASN A 180 -27.94 32.23 -2.72
CA ASN A 180 -28.04 33.68 -2.75
C ASN A 180 -28.11 34.31 -1.37
N THR A 181 -27.72 35.57 -1.28
CA THR A 181 -27.86 36.41 -0.10
C THR A 181 -28.10 37.87 -0.51
N THR A 182 -28.45 38.69 0.47
CA THR A 182 -28.50 40.16 0.38
C THR A 182 -27.41 40.72 1.29
N ILE A 183 -26.47 41.48 0.72
CA ILE A 183 -25.45 42.20 1.48
C ILE A 183 -25.78 43.68 1.56
N THR A 184 -25.12 44.41 2.47
CA THR A 184 -25.23 45.86 2.57
C THR A 184 -23.87 46.50 2.46
N THR A 185 -23.85 47.81 2.18
CA THR A 185 -22.61 48.60 2.22
C THR A 185 -21.86 48.51 3.55
N LEU A 186 -22.57 48.29 4.66
CA LEU A 186 -21.99 48.13 5.99
C LEU A 186 -21.55 46.69 6.31
N ASN A 187 -22.05 45.70 5.56
CA ASN A 187 -21.69 44.30 5.72
C ASN A 187 -21.61 43.60 4.34
N PRO A 188 -20.53 43.81 3.58
CA PRO A 188 -20.36 43.23 2.26
C PRO A 188 -19.85 41.78 2.29
N TYR A 189 -19.85 41.14 3.46
CA TYR A 189 -19.21 39.84 3.68
C TYR A 189 -20.22 38.73 3.92
N VAL A 190 -19.90 37.54 3.41
CA VAL A 190 -20.60 36.29 3.73
C VAL A 190 -19.60 35.26 4.21
N TYR A 191 -19.86 34.72 5.40
CA TYR A 191 -19.11 33.61 5.97
C TYR A 191 -19.87 32.32 5.72
N THR A 192 -19.27 31.40 4.96
CA THR A 192 -19.92 30.17 4.53
C THR A 192 -18.90 29.07 4.28
N GLY A 193 -19.31 27.98 3.65
CA GLY A 193 -18.43 26.94 3.19
C GLY A 193 -19.19 25.90 2.39
N PHE A 194 -18.43 24.97 1.84
CA PHE A 194 -18.94 23.72 1.32
C PHE A 194 -18.22 22.56 2.01
N SER A 195 -18.79 21.37 1.89
CA SER A 195 -18.15 20.16 2.37
C SER A 195 -18.12 19.06 1.32
N VAL A 196 -17.14 18.18 1.45
CA VAL A 196 -17.13 16.89 0.78
C VAL A 196 -17.30 15.81 1.84
N ILE A 197 -18.35 14.99 1.69
CA ILE A 197 -18.79 14.04 2.70
C ILE A 197 -18.43 12.62 2.27
N PHE A 198 -17.59 11.97 3.06
CA PHE A 198 -17.33 10.54 3.01
C PHE A 198 -18.32 9.83 3.92
N ASP A 199 -19.39 9.29 3.33
CA ASP A 199 -20.35 8.46 4.04
C ASP A 199 -19.83 7.01 4.07
N TYR A 200 -19.49 6.51 5.27
CA TYR A 200 -18.91 5.17 5.43
C TYR A 200 -19.88 4.06 4.99
N ALA A 201 -21.20 4.26 5.12
CA ALA A 201 -22.19 3.28 4.68
C ALA A 201 -22.22 3.14 3.14
N GLU A 202 -22.01 4.25 2.42
CA GLU A 202 -21.98 4.28 0.96
C GLU A 202 -20.62 3.81 0.41
N ILE A 203 -19.51 4.33 0.93
CA ILE A 203 -18.17 3.99 0.42
C ILE A 203 -17.77 2.55 0.78
N GLN A 204 -18.20 2.03 1.94
CA GLN A 204 -17.96 0.63 2.33
C GLN A 204 -19.10 -0.32 1.94
N ASN A 205 -19.91 0.04 0.94
CA ASN A 205 -21.04 -0.77 0.50
C ASN A 205 -20.59 -2.20 0.15
N LYS A 206 -21.05 -3.19 0.93
CA LYS A 206 -20.69 -4.60 0.80
C LYS A 206 -21.19 -5.26 -0.48
N SER A 207 -22.06 -4.59 -1.23
CA SER A 207 -22.50 -5.03 -2.56
C SER A 207 -21.41 -4.81 -3.63
N ILE A 208 -20.43 -3.96 -3.34
CA ILE A 208 -19.25 -3.71 -4.18
C ILE A 208 -18.14 -4.63 -3.72
N ASP A 209 -17.52 -5.31 -4.69
CA ASP A 209 -16.39 -6.20 -4.46
C ASP A 209 -15.21 -5.45 -3.82
N GLU A 210 -14.51 -6.10 -2.89
CA GLU A 210 -13.41 -5.49 -2.12
C GLU A 210 -12.28 -4.97 -3.02
N ALA A 211 -12.09 -5.60 -4.18
CA ALA A 211 -11.17 -5.14 -5.21
C ALA A 211 -11.42 -3.70 -5.69
N TYR A 212 -12.67 -3.23 -5.65
CA TYR A 212 -13.10 -1.92 -6.16
C TYR A 212 -13.66 -1.01 -5.08
N ARG A 213 -13.75 -1.49 -3.84
CA ARG A 213 -14.30 -0.73 -2.73
C ARG A 213 -13.32 0.36 -2.30
N LEU A 214 -13.77 1.59 -2.11
CA LEU A 214 -13.05 2.69 -1.49
C LEU A 214 -12.77 2.36 -0.02
N MET A 215 -11.50 2.18 0.33
CA MET A 215 -11.07 1.84 1.68
C MET A 215 -10.23 2.97 2.27
N LEU A 216 -10.89 4.01 2.81
CA LEU A 216 -10.17 5.18 3.33
C LEU A 216 -9.25 4.90 4.54
N GLN A 217 -9.37 3.72 5.15
CA GLN A 217 -8.50 3.27 6.23
C GLN A 217 -7.15 2.76 5.72
N SER A 218 -7.12 2.22 4.50
CA SER A 218 -5.94 1.57 3.92
C SER A 218 -5.48 2.22 2.61
N GLU A 219 -6.23 3.18 2.10
CA GLU A 219 -5.97 3.84 0.82
C GLU A 219 -6.13 5.34 0.95
N PRO A 220 -5.25 6.13 0.31
CA PRO A 220 -5.39 7.57 0.27
C PRO A 220 -6.63 7.98 -0.55
N ALA A 221 -7.23 9.09 -0.16
CA ALA A 221 -8.30 9.76 -0.90
C ALA A 221 -7.83 11.12 -1.38
N SER A 222 -8.28 11.52 -2.58
CA SER A 222 -8.00 12.85 -3.14
C SER A 222 -9.28 13.52 -3.59
N ILE A 223 -9.41 14.79 -3.24
CA ILE A 223 -10.47 15.71 -3.68
C ILE A 223 -9.78 16.83 -4.45
N THR A 224 -10.16 17.01 -5.71
CA THR A 224 -9.70 18.12 -6.54
C THR A 224 -10.92 18.93 -6.95
N ILE A 225 -10.97 20.19 -6.57
CA ILE A 225 -11.98 21.16 -6.99
C ILE A 225 -11.35 22.04 -8.05
N TYR A 226 -11.89 21.99 -9.27
CA TYR A 226 -11.33 22.71 -10.40
C TYR A 226 -12.34 23.73 -10.96
N ASN A 227 -11.85 24.60 -11.86
CA ASN A 227 -12.58 25.72 -12.44
C ASN A 227 -13.06 26.75 -11.40
N PHE A 228 -12.42 26.80 -10.22
CA PHE A 228 -12.91 27.60 -9.10
C PHE A 228 -13.01 29.09 -9.44
N SER A 229 -11.93 29.72 -9.91
CA SER A 229 -11.89 31.13 -10.31
C SER A 229 -12.98 31.50 -11.33
N SER A 230 -13.28 30.58 -12.26
CA SER A 230 -14.22 30.77 -13.36
C SER A 230 -15.69 30.63 -12.94
N SER A 231 -15.94 29.95 -11.83
CA SER A 231 -17.28 29.81 -11.25
C SER A 231 -17.75 31.06 -10.51
N LEU A 232 -16.81 31.91 -10.11
CA LEU A 232 -17.07 33.15 -9.39
C LEU A 232 -17.58 34.23 -10.35
N ASN A 233 -18.67 34.90 -9.96
CA ASN A 233 -19.11 36.09 -10.67
C ASN A 233 -18.20 37.28 -10.33
N ARG A 234 -17.12 37.49 -11.09
CA ARG A 234 -16.12 38.54 -10.82
C ARG A 234 -16.64 39.98 -10.94
N SER A 235 -17.82 40.18 -11.54
CA SER A 235 -18.47 41.50 -11.53
C SER A 235 -19.15 41.82 -10.19
N ASP A 236 -19.34 40.79 -9.36
CA ASP A 236 -20.10 40.81 -8.12
C ASP A 236 -19.21 40.49 -6.90
N ILE A 237 -18.34 39.50 -7.02
CA ILE A 237 -17.42 39.07 -5.97
C ILE A 237 -16.09 39.82 -6.15
N SER A 238 -15.70 40.61 -5.15
CA SER A 238 -14.41 41.31 -5.13
C SER A 238 -13.29 40.43 -4.58
N ASN A 239 -13.58 39.57 -3.61
CA ASN A 239 -12.61 38.67 -3.02
C ASN A 239 -13.24 37.39 -2.45
N VAL A 240 -12.48 36.30 -2.44
CA VAL A 240 -12.79 35.04 -1.77
C VAL A 240 -11.59 34.59 -0.98
N THR A 241 -11.80 34.40 0.31
CA THR A 241 -10.77 33.95 1.25
C THR A 241 -11.14 32.58 1.81
N LEU A 242 -10.30 31.57 1.60
CA LEU A 242 -10.35 30.31 2.33
C LEU A 242 -9.77 30.54 3.73
N THR A 243 -10.64 30.52 4.73
CA THR A 243 -10.28 30.84 6.12
C THR A 243 -9.70 29.64 6.87
N LYS A 244 -10.28 28.46 6.66
CA LYS A 244 -9.87 27.23 7.35
C LYS A 244 -10.42 26.01 6.60
N ILE A 245 -9.70 24.89 6.63
CA ILE A 245 -10.24 23.58 6.29
C ILE A 245 -10.37 22.78 7.59
N ARG A 246 -11.49 22.07 7.78
CA ARG A 246 -11.79 21.30 9.00
C ARG A 246 -12.23 19.89 8.67
N PHE A 247 -11.91 18.97 9.56
CA PHE A 247 -12.52 17.64 9.57
C PHE A 247 -13.64 17.60 10.59
N ILE A 248 -14.80 17.12 10.19
CA ILE A 248 -15.95 16.90 11.05
C ILE A 248 -16.34 15.43 10.95
N ASN A 249 -16.43 14.76 12.10
CA ASN A 249 -16.94 13.41 12.23
C ASN A 249 -18.25 13.46 13.03
N ASP A 250 -19.37 13.08 12.42
CA ASP A 250 -20.72 13.08 13.02
C ASP A 250 -20.99 14.34 13.87
N ASP A 251 -20.85 15.50 13.23
CA ASP A 251 -21.01 16.85 13.79
C ASP A 251 -19.95 17.30 14.81
N LYS A 252 -18.94 16.49 15.10
CA LYS A 252 -17.82 16.86 15.98
C LYS A 252 -16.59 17.23 15.17
N GLU A 253 -16.05 18.42 15.43
CA GLU A 253 -14.77 18.83 14.85
C GLU A 253 -13.65 17.94 15.41
N VAL A 254 -12.82 17.43 14.51
CA VAL A 254 -11.63 16.67 14.87
C VAL A 254 -10.55 17.64 15.36
N PRO A 255 -9.93 17.39 16.53
CA PRO A 255 -8.88 18.23 17.08
C PRO A 255 -7.54 17.99 16.37
N ILE A 256 -7.36 18.59 15.19
CA ILE A 256 -6.08 18.58 14.45
C ILE A 256 -5.34 19.92 14.59
N VAL A 257 -4.01 19.87 14.60
CA VAL A 257 -3.15 21.07 14.58
C VAL A 257 -3.01 21.56 13.12
N TYR A 258 -3.97 22.36 12.68
CA TYR A 258 -4.03 22.85 11.28
C TYR A 258 -2.88 23.77 10.86
N SER A 259 -2.10 24.29 11.83
CA SER A 259 -0.96 25.21 11.61
C SER A 259 0.31 24.52 11.12
N THR A 260 0.35 23.19 11.17
CA THR A 260 1.52 22.39 10.80
C THR A 260 1.23 21.52 9.58
N TYR A 261 2.29 21.20 8.83
CA TYR A 261 2.22 20.18 7.80
C TYR A 261 2.18 18.82 8.47
N HIS A 262 1.16 18.03 8.14
CA HIS A 262 1.05 16.63 8.53
C HIS A 262 1.09 15.80 7.25
N ASN A 263 2.25 15.75 6.61
CA ASN A 263 2.44 15.15 5.29
C ASN A 263 2.03 13.67 5.21
N ASP A 264 1.88 13.02 6.37
CA ASP A 264 1.52 11.62 6.53
C ASP A 264 0.02 11.44 6.85
N THR A 265 -0.73 12.54 7.03
CA THR A 265 -2.17 12.51 7.33
C THR A 265 -2.99 13.25 6.27
N TYR A 266 -2.51 14.41 5.83
CA TYR A 266 -3.18 15.21 4.81
C TYR A 266 -2.23 16.14 4.09
N ARG A 267 -2.60 16.54 2.87
CA ARG A 267 -1.93 17.59 2.11
C ARG A 267 -2.96 18.48 1.43
N PHE A 268 -2.71 19.78 1.43
CA PHE A 268 -3.57 20.77 0.80
C PHE A 268 -2.75 21.57 -0.20
N PHE A 269 -3.32 21.79 -1.39
CA PHE A 269 -2.68 22.52 -2.47
C PHE A 269 -3.63 23.56 -3.07
N ILE A 270 -3.06 24.70 -3.45
CA ILE A 270 -3.69 25.74 -4.27
C ILE A 270 -2.84 25.85 -5.53
N ASP A 271 -3.44 25.57 -6.70
CA ASP A 271 -2.75 25.58 -8.00
C ASP A 271 -1.41 24.80 -8.01
N GLY A 272 -1.40 23.65 -7.34
CA GLY A 272 -0.24 22.77 -7.23
C GLY A 272 0.81 23.19 -6.18
N ILE A 273 0.63 24.32 -5.50
CA ILE A 273 1.51 24.77 -4.41
C ILE A 273 0.95 24.24 -3.08
N GLN A 274 1.78 23.56 -2.29
CA GLN A 274 1.35 23.00 -1.00
C GLN A 274 1.21 24.10 0.07
N HIS A 275 0.14 24.05 0.85
CA HIS A 275 -0.17 24.95 1.95
C HIS A 275 -0.56 24.18 3.22
N THR A 276 -0.47 24.83 4.38
CA THR A 276 -1.10 24.33 5.60
C THR A 276 -2.62 24.52 5.54
N MET A 277 -3.38 23.85 6.40
CA MET A 277 -4.84 24.03 6.46
C MET A 277 -5.26 25.28 7.27
N GLN A 278 -4.28 26.02 7.82
CA GLN A 278 -4.49 27.27 8.53
C GLN A 278 -4.44 28.44 7.55
N GLY A 279 -5.62 28.93 7.15
CA GLY A 279 -5.76 30.17 6.39
C GLY A 279 -5.48 31.42 7.26
N PRO A 280 -5.71 32.62 6.70
CA PRO A 280 -6.45 32.87 5.47
C PRO A 280 -5.61 32.72 4.19
N PHE A 281 -6.22 32.19 3.13
CA PHE A 281 -5.68 32.17 1.77
C PHE A 281 -6.64 32.91 0.83
N GLU A 282 -6.15 33.89 0.09
CA GLU A 282 -6.90 34.51 -1.00
C GLU A 282 -6.93 33.55 -2.18
N ILE A 283 -8.13 33.07 -2.54
CA ILE A 283 -8.33 32.01 -3.55
C ILE A 283 -9.22 32.48 -4.70
N SER A 284 -9.47 33.79 -4.80
CA SER A 284 -10.24 34.38 -5.89
C SER A 284 -9.75 33.92 -7.25
N ASP A 285 -8.43 33.94 -7.44
CA ASP A 285 -7.77 33.61 -8.71
C ASP A 285 -7.26 32.16 -8.78
N ALA A 286 -7.58 31.34 -7.78
CA ALA A 286 -7.20 29.93 -7.80
C ALA A 286 -8.09 29.16 -8.79
N ASP A 287 -7.46 28.39 -9.68
CA ASP A 287 -8.18 27.52 -10.61
C ASP A 287 -8.45 26.15 -9.99
N GLU A 288 -7.52 25.66 -9.18
CA GLU A 288 -7.56 24.35 -8.55
C GLU A 288 -7.28 24.38 -7.04
N LEU A 289 -8.17 23.75 -6.28
CA LEU A 289 -7.96 23.41 -4.86
C LEU A 289 -7.87 21.89 -4.75
N LYS A 290 -6.73 21.36 -4.31
CA LYS A 290 -6.53 19.91 -4.14
C LYS A 290 -6.30 19.55 -2.68
N PHE A 291 -6.99 18.52 -2.22
CA PHE A 291 -6.89 17.99 -0.88
C PHE A 291 -6.66 16.49 -0.92
N GLU A 292 -5.59 16.04 -0.28
CA GLU A 292 -5.23 14.62 -0.16
C GLU A 292 -5.30 14.22 1.30
N ILE A 293 -5.84 13.03 1.54
CA ILE A 293 -6.03 12.41 2.84
C ILE A 293 -5.31 11.08 2.80
N TYR A 294 -4.48 10.81 3.80
CA TYR A 294 -3.66 9.60 3.87
C TYR A 294 -4.09 8.70 5.03
N PRO A 295 -4.09 7.37 4.82
CA PRO A 295 -4.26 6.40 5.88
C PRO A 295 -3.03 6.32 6.81
N PRO A 296 -3.19 5.76 8.03
CA PRO A 296 -4.46 5.32 8.61
C PRO A 296 -5.29 6.54 9.02
N LEU A 297 -6.55 6.59 8.57
CA LEU A 297 -7.43 7.67 8.97
C LEU A 297 -7.78 7.52 10.45
N MET A 298 -7.60 8.59 11.22
CA MET A 298 -7.94 8.66 12.66
C MET A 298 -9.46 8.62 12.95
N PHE A 299 -10.28 8.17 12.01
CA PHE A 299 -11.73 8.33 12.04
C PHE A 299 -12.44 6.98 11.97
N SER A 300 -13.58 6.92 12.67
CA SER A 300 -14.36 5.71 12.94
C SER A 300 -14.61 4.86 11.69
N ASP A 301 -14.51 3.55 11.88
CA ASP A 301 -14.89 2.48 10.96
C ASP A 301 -16.39 2.12 11.06
N GLU A 302 -17.11 2.76 11.98
CA GLU A 302 -18.48 2.39 12.29
C GLU A 302 -19.39 2.74 11.11
N ILE A 303 -20.02 1.69 10.56
CA ILE A 303 -21.06 1.82 9.54
C ILE A 303 -22.17 2.73 10.08
N GLY A 304 -22.44 3.82 9.36
CA GLY A 304 -23.41 4.85 9.75
C GLY A 304 -22.80 6.15 10.26
N THR A 305 -21.48 6.23 10.36
CA THR A 305 -20.74 7.47 10.59
C THR A 305 -20.36 8.14 9.28
N SER A 306 -19.98 9.41 9.35
CA SER A 306 -19.50 10.16 8.19
C SER A 306 -18.31 11.05 8.54
N LEU A 307 -17.39 11.19 7.59
CA LEU A 307 -16.30 12.17 7.64
C LEU A 307 -16.57 13.28 6.64
N SER A 308 -16.62 14.52 7.10
CA SER A 308 -16.78 15.70 6.25
C SER A 308 -15.50 16.53 6.24
N VAL A 309 -15.00 16.84 5.05
CA VAL A 309 -13.95 17.85 4.85
C VAL A 309 -14.63 19.17 4.51
N VAL A 310 -14.58 20.11 5.44
CA VAL A 310 -15.30 21.39 5.35
C VAL A 310 -14.33 22.51 4.99
N PHE A 311 -14.64 23.22 3.91
CA PHE A 311 -13.88 24.37 3.43
C PHE A 311 -14.60 25.65 3.85
N ASN A 312 -14.11 26.31 4.88
CA ASN A 312 -14.69 27.55 5.38
C ASN A 312 -14.17 28.75 4.60
N MET A 313 -15.07 29.50 3.99
CA MET A 313 -14.77 30.63 3.12
C MET A 313 -15.42 31.92 3.59
N THR A 314 -14.80 33.03 3.24
CA THR A 314 -15.39 34.37 3.31
C THR A 314 -15.46 34.93 1.90
N TYR A 315 -16.67 35.27 1.45
CA TYR A 315 -16.90 36.02 0.22
C TYR A 315 -17.04 37.50 0.56
N GLU A 316 -16.31 38.33 -0.16
CA GLU A 316 -16.49 39.77 -0.19
C GLU A 316 -17.14 40.16 -1.51
N PHE A 317 -18.24 40.90 -1.43
CA PHE A 317 -19.00 41.34 -2.59
C PHE A 317 -18.80 42.83 -2.83
N VAL A 318 -18.90 43.24 -4.10
CA VAL A 318 -19.07 44.62 -4.51
C VAL A 318 -20.42 45.10 -3.95
N PRO A 319 -20.45 46.14 -3.10
CA PRO A 319 -21.69 46.54 -2.45
C PRO A 319 -22.75 47.06 -3.43
N ASP A 320 -23.82 46.29 -3.64
CA ASP A 320 -25.00 46.70 -4.39
C ASP A 320 -26.27 46.10 -3.77
N GLU A 321 -26.98 46.90 -2.97
CA GLU A 321 -28.18 46.48 -2.25
C GLU A 321 -29.38 46.17 -3.17
N SER A 322 -29.27 46.45 -4.47
CA SER A 322 -30.32 46.21 -5.46
C SER A 322 -30.23 44.83 -6.13
N MET A 323 -29.11 44.12 -5.96
CA MET A 323 -28.89 42.81 -6.57
C MET A 323 -28.88 41.67 -5.54
N LYS A 324 -29.08 40.44 -6.05
CA LYS A 324 -28.83 39.22 -5.28
C LYS A 324 -27.41 38.78 -5.55
N HIS A 325 -26.68 38.50 -4.49
CA HIS A 325 -25.31 38.04 -4.53
C HIS A 325 -25.28 36.53 -4.42
N TYR A 326 -24.47 35.85 -5.22
CA TYR A 326 -24.40 34.39 -5.25
C TYR A 326 -23.01 33.89 -4.87
N TYR A 327 -22.98 32.83 -4.06
CA TYR A 327 -21.76 32.16 -3.65
C TYR A 327 -21.94 30.65 -3.69
N ILE A 328 -20.80 29.94 -3.70
CA ILE A 328 -20.76 28.49 -3.65
C ILE A 328 -20.94 28.03 -2.21
N SER A 329 -21.83 27.05 -2.00
CA SER A 329 -22.00 26.37 -0.72
C SER A 329 -22.61 24.98 -0.89
N GLY A 330 -22.82 24.28 0.22
CA GLY A 330 -23.49 22.98 0.27
C GLY A 330 -22.53 21.82 0.33
N ASP A 331 -23.08 20.62 0.21
CA ASP A 331 -22.37 19.38 0.48
C ASP A 331 -22.36 18.49 -0.74
N ILE A 332 -21.20 17.92 -1.05
CA ILE A 332 -21.03 16.96 -2.13
C ILE A 332 -20.63 15.60 -1.55
N PRO A 333 -21.38 14.52 -1.84
CA PRO A 333 -21.02 13.20 -1.37
C PRO A 333 -19.85 12.62 -2.19
N TYR A 334 -18.86 12.07 -1.51
CA TYR A 334 -17.78 11.28 -2.08
C TYR A 334 -18.24 9.83 -2.22
N ILE A 335 -18.91 9.51 -3.33
CA ILE A 335 -19.58 8.22 -3.54
C ILE A 335 -19.41 7.73 -4.98
N TYR A 336 -19.64 6.43 -5.17
CA TYR A 336 -19.58 5.75 -6.47
C TYR A 336 -20.58 6.31 -7.49
N ASN A 337 -20.36 5.98 -8.78
CA ASN A 337 -21.25 6.30 -9.89
C ASN A 337 -21.57 7.81 -10.05
N LYS A 338 -20.65 8.67 -9.66
CA LYS A 338 -20.73 10.12 -9.89
C LYS A 338 -19.76 10.51 -10.99
N ASP A 339 -20.17 11.43 -11.86
CA ASP A 339 -19.33 11.88 -12.98
C ASP A 339 -18.01 12.52 -12.51
N TYR A 340 -18.01 13.12 -11.32
CA TYR A 340 -16.82 13.69 -10.68
C TYR A 340 -15.99 12.65 -9.92
N MET A 341 -16.44 11.40 -9.78
CA MET A 341 -15.74 10.36 -9.02
C MET A 341 -15.08 9.38 -9.96
N THR A 342 -13.76 9.26 -9.88
CA THR A 342 -13.03 8.16 -10.52
C THR A 342 -12.89 7.03 -9.52
N GLU A 343 -13.58 5.93 -9.80
CA GLU A 343 -13.55 4.73 -8.97
C GLU A 343 -12.17 4.05 -8.98
N PRO A 344 -11.82 3.27 -7.93
CA PRO A 344 -10.61 2.47 -7.94
C PRO A 344 -10.54 1.59 -9.18
N TYR A 345 -9.39 1.59 -9.85
CA TYR A 345 -9.17 0.79 -11.04
C TYR A 345 -7.94 -0.10 -10.86
N LEU A 346 -7.88 -1.14 -11.67
CA LEU A 346 -6.88 -2.20 -11.57
C LEU A 346 -5.88 -2.09 -12.71
N LYS A 347 -4.60 -1.87 -12.40
CA LYS A 347 -3.50 -1.91 -13.37
C LYS A 347 -2.90 -3.30 -13.47
N ASP A 348 -2.52 -3.69 -14.69
CA ASP A 348 -1.90 -4.99 -14.92
C ASP A 348 -0.47 -5.02 -14.38
N GLY A 349 -0.08 -6.17 -13.82
CA GLY A 349 1.27 -6.38 -13.35
C GLY A 349 1.70 -7.84 -13.33
N VAL A 350 2.99 -8.03 -13.11
CA VAL A 350 3.61 -9.34 -12.92
C VAL A 350 4.42 -9.30 -11.63
N MET A 351 4.10 -10.20 -10.70
CA MET A 351 4.91 -10.50 -9.53
C MET A 351 5.84 -11.66 -9.87
N GLU A 352 7.13 -11.51 -9.61
CA GLU A 352 8.14 -12.55 -9.79
C GLU A 352 8.91 -12.79 -8.48
N VAL A 353 9.03 -14.06 -8.12
CA VAL A 353 9.80 -14.52 -6.96
C VAL A 353 10.87 -15.49 -7.45
N MET A 354 12.12 -15.26 -7.08
CA MET A 354 13.26 -16.14 -7.34
C MET A 354 13.93 -16.53 -6.02
N ILE A 355 14.32 -17.80 -5.87
CA ILE A 355 14.91 -18.37 -4.64
C ILE A 355 16.12 -19.26 -5.00
N TRP A 356 17.23 -19.19 -4.25
CA TRP A 356 18.41 -20.07 -4.41
C TRP A 356 19.27 -20.22 -3.16
#